data_AF-A0A6P2AU83-F1
#
_entry.id   AF-A0A6P2AU83-F1
#
_cell.length_a   1.000
_cell.length_b   1.000
_cell.length_c   1.000
_cell.angle_alpha   90.00
_cell.angle_beta   90.00
_cell.angle_gamma   90.00
#
_symmetry.space_group_name_H-M   'P 1'
#
loop_
_entity.id
_entity.type
_entity.pdbx_description
1 polymer ?
#
loop_
_entity_poly.entity_id
_entity_poly.type
_entity_poly.pdbx_seq_one_letter_code
_entity_poly.pdbx_strand_id
1 'polypeptide(L)'
;MIRQLSLKSQLQQQLAEQLAAVGVVTPAVDSLPIYRVRQAYPVIYRSPIAQQWAKIRNRNSQTLVAHLCQGRGWVAVPGRAVVDWHGSDEAIAQWLTAVFQQWLSLEPRNLAGLDPNVAVHYTRTRWQDLLQLAQESKLLTPPIPWGALTVSDYTLVTALLDFSDRRFTQPDPPRLPLCQASLDYYAQHRIWGSDRPLAQARAGLIALTHYWLTI
;
A
#
# COMPACT_ATOMS: atom_id res chain seq x y z
N MET A 1 11.00 3.38 16.42
CA MET A 1 11.52 3.09 15.06
C MET A 1 10.51 2.18 14.37
N ILE A 2 9.63 2.75 13.53
CA ILE A 2 8.60 1.97 12.82
C ILE A 2 9.33 1.18 11.73
N ARG A 3 9.40 -0.15 11.85
CA ARG A 3 9.95 -0.99 10.78
C ARG A 3 9.06 -0.79 9.55
N GLN A 4 9.65 -0.35 8.44
CA GLN A 4 9.02 -0.37 7.12
C GLN A 4 8.64 -1.83 6.81
N LEU A 5 7.37 -2.18 6.99
CA LEU A 5 6.87 -3.49 6.64
C LEU A 5 6.52 -3.45 5.15
N SER A 6 7.46 -3.89 4.31
CA SER A 6 7.19 -4.10 2.88
C SER A 6 5.94 -4.96 2.68
N LEU A 7 5.20 -4.76 1.58
CA LEU A 7 4.06 -5.61 1.21
C LEU A 7 4.45 -7.10 1.24
N LYS A 8 5.66 -7.43 0.76
CA LYS A 8 6.22 -8.78 0.86
C LYS A 8 6.27 -9.31 2.29
N SER A 9 6.87 -8.58 3.23
CA SER A 9 7.01 -9.02 4.63
C SER A 9 5.67 -9.19 5.32
N GLN A 10 4.66 -8.39 4.96
CA GLN A 10 3.31 -8.57 5.51
C GLN A 10 2.59 -9.76 4.89
N LEU A 11 2.76 -10.01 3.59
CA LEU A 11 2.25 -11.24 2.97
C LEU A 11 2.93 -12.47 3.57
N GLN A 12 4.21 -12.38 3.95
CA GLN A 12 4.91 -13.44 4.69
C GLN A 12 4.27 -13.65 6.06
N GLN A 13 3.99 -12.57 6.80
CA GLN A 13 3.30 -12.64 8.09
C GLN A 13 1.90 -13.26 7.98
N GLN A 14 1.08 -12.79 7.04
CA GLN A 14 -0.26 -13.33 6.78
C GLN A 14 -0.20 -14.82 6.42
N LEU A 15 0.75 -15.20 5.56
CA LEU A 15 0.93 -16.59 5.16
C LEU A 15 1.38 -17.45 6.35
N ALA A 16 2.26 -16.93 7.23
CA ALA A 16 2.68 -17.62 8.45
C ALA A 16 1.50 -17.89 9.40
N GLU A 17 0.62 -16.91 9.59
CA GLU A 17 -0.57 -17.05 10.43
C GLU A 17 -1.53 -18.12 9.88
N GLN A 18 -1.76 -18.13 8.56
CA GLN A 18 -2.58 -19.14 7.91
C GLN A 18 -1.97 -20.53 7.99
N LEU A 19 -0.64 -20.64 7.84
CA LEU A 19 0.07 -21.91 8.00
C LEU A 19 0.00 -22.41 9.46
N ALA A 20 0.14 -21.52 10.44
CA ALA A 20 0.00 -21.87 11.86
C ALA A 20 -1.40 -22.40 12.18
N ALA A 21 -2.45 -21.83 11.58
CA ALA A 21 -3.84 -22.27 11.78
C ALA A 21 -4.09 -23.72 11.35
N VAL A 22 -3.33 -24.25 10.38
CA VAL A 22 -3.36 -25.67 9.96
C VAL A 22 -2.25 -26.51 10.59
N GLY A 23 -1.60 -26.01 11.64
CA GLY A 23 -0.55 -26.72 12.37
C GLY A 23 0.75 -26.89 11.58
N VAL A 24 0.99 -26.03 10.58
CA VAL A 24 2.26 -26.00 9.84
C VAL A 24 3.23 -25.11 10.59
N VAL A 25 4.26 -25.73 11.17
CA VAL A 25 5.37 -25.03 11.83
C VAL A 25 6.28 -24.42 10.78
N THR A 26 6.37 -23.10 10.74
CA THR A 26 7.28 -22.36 9.86
C THR A 26 8.55 -21.95 10.63
N PRO A 27 9.76 -22.19 10.11
CA PRO A 27 11.00 -21.94 10.83
C PRO A 27 11.30 -20.45 11.06
N ALA A 28 10.86 -19.58 10.16
CA ALA A 28 10.84 -18.12 10.34
C ALA A 28 9.85 -17.49 9.35
N VAL A 29 9.18 -16.40 9.73
CA VAL A 29 8.26 -15.67 8.84
C VAL A 29 9.01 -15.13 7.62
N ASP A 30 10.16 -14.52 7.84
CA ASP A 30 10.96 -13.86 6.79
C ASP A 30 11.53 -14.84 5.75
N SER A 31 11.59 -16.14 6.08
CA SER A 31 12.07 -17.19 5.17
C SER A 31 10.97 -17.80 4.30
N LEU A 32 9.71 -17.40 4.49
CA LEU A 32 8.61 -17.92 3.69
C LEU A 32 8.81 -17.55 2.21
N PRO A 33 8.68 -18.53 1.29
CA PRO A 33 8.95 -18.33 -0.12
C PRO A 33 7.80 -17.53 -0.72
N ILE A 34 7.96 -16.22 -0.75
CA ILE A 34 7.07 -15.29 -1.44
C ILE A 34 7.92 -14.48 -2.40
N TYR A 35 7.55 -14.48 -3.67
CA TYR A 35 8.23 -13.69 -4.68
C TYR A 35 7.23 -13.00 -5.59
N ARG A 36 7.62 -11.83 -6.08
CA ARG A 36 6.82 -11.06 -7.00
C ARG A 36 6.87 -11.68 -8.39
N VAL A 37 5.70 -11.85 -9.02
CA VAL A 37 5.62 -12.21 -10.43
C VAL A 37 5.93 -10.97 -11.26
N ARG A 38 6.97 -11.06 -12.10
CA ARG A 38 7.41 -9.93 -12.93
C ARG A 38 6.32 -9.56 -13.94
N GLN A 39 6.10 -8.26 -14.13
CA GLN A 39 5.23 -7.70 -15.17
C GLN A 39 3.75 -8.14 -15.11
N ALA A 40 3.29 -8.71 -13.99
CA ALA A 40 1.89 -9.06 -13.79
C ALA A 40 1.04 -7.81 -13.49
N TYR A 41 -0.18 -7.77 -14.05
CA TYR A 41 -1.26 -6.90 -13.61
C TYR A 41 -2.52 -7.75 -13.34
N PRO A 42 -3.17 -7.67 -12.15
CA PRO A 42 -2.76 -6.91 -10.96
C PRO A 42 -1.38 -7.31 -10.40
N VAL A 43 -0.87 -6.61 -9.38
CA VAL A 43 0.39 -7.01 -8.72
C VAL A 43 0.21 -8.41 -8.14
N ILE A 44 1.01 -9.38 -8.58
CA ILE A 44 0.91 -10.76 -8.10
C ILE A 44 2.14 -11.13 -7.28
N TYR A 45 1.91 -11.65 -6.07
CA TYR A 45 2.91 -12.31 -5.25
C TYR A 45 2.62 -13.80 -5.21
N ARG A 46 3.60 -14.61 -5.57
CA ARG A 46 3.48 -16.05 -5.67
C ARG A 46 4.16 -16.73 -4.50
N SER A 47 3.49 -17.74 -3.93
CA SER A 47 4.08 -18.64 -2.94
C SER A 47 3.97 -20.11 -3.35
N PRO A 48 5.10 -20.81 -3.54
CA PRO A 48 5.14 -22.25 -3.77
C PRO A 48 5.13 -23.06 -2.46
N ILE A 49 4.77 -22.45 -1.32
CA ILE A 49 4.89 -23.09 0.00
C ILE A 49 4.11 -24.40 0.09
N ALA A 50 2.94 -24.49 -0.56
CA ALA A 50 2.15 -25.71 -0.56
C ALA A 50 2.83 -26.87 -1.30
N GLN A 51 3.53 -26.57 -2.40
CA GLN A 51 4.36 -27.53 -3.11
C GLN A 51 5.57 -27.99 -2.26
N GLN A 52 6.25 -27.05 -1.59
CA GLN A 52 7.39 -27.39 -0.73
C GLN A 52 6.97 -28.25 0.47
N TRP A 53 5.85 -27.89 1.09
CA TRP A 53 5.32 -28.63 2.24
C TRP A 53 4.89 -30.05 1.87
N ALA A 54 4.23 -30.23 0.73
CA ALA A 54 3.85 -31.56 0.25
C ALA A 54 5.07 -32.47 0.03
N LYS A 55 6.19 -31.92 -0.47
CA LYS A 55 7.46 -32.65 -0.60
C LYS A 55 8.03 -33.08 0.74
N ILE A 56 7.98 -32.22 1.76
CA ILE A 56 8.57 -32.49 3.09
C ILE A 56 7.74 -33.50 3.89
N ARG A 57 6.40 -33.43 3.79
CA ARG A 57 5.48 -34.19 4.67
C ARG A 57 4.78 -35.37 3.98
N ASN A 58 5.04 -35.60 2.68
CA ASN A 58 4.34 -36.58 1.84
C ASN A 58 2.79 -36.47 1.95
N ARG A 59 2.28 -35.23 1.92
CA ARG A 59 0.86 -34.90 2.09
C ARG A 59 0.27 -34.25 0.84
N ASN A 60 -1.07 -34.25 0.74
CA ASN A 60 -1.79 -33.63 -0.37
C ASN A 60 -1.60 -32.09 -0.36
N SER A 61 -0.91 -31.57 -1.37
CA SER A 61 -0.68 -30.13 -1.55
C SER A 61 -1.97 -29.35 -1.83
N GLN A 62 -2.98 -29.99 -2.44
CA GLN A 62 -4.22 -29.32 -2.84
C GLN A 62 -5.07 -28.91 -1.64
N THR A 63 -5.05 -29.70 -0.57
CA THR A 63 -5.75 -29.37 0.68
C THR A 63 -5.15 -28.11 1.33
N LEU A 64 -3.83 -27.96 1.28
CA LEU A 64 -3.15 -26.78 1.79
C LEU A 64 -3.40 -25.56 0.90
N VAL A 65 -3.36 -25.71 -0.43
CA VAL A 65 -3.74 -24.64 -1.37
C VAL A 65 -5.16 -24.14 -1.08
N ALA A 66 -6.14 -25.05 -0.96
CA ALA A 66 -7.51 -24.70 -0.67
C ALA A 66 -7.65 -23.92 0.64
N HIS A 67 -6.92 -24.33 1.70
CA HIS A 67 -6.93 -23.61 2.97
C HIS A 67 -6.30 -22.22 2.87
N LEU A 68 -5.14 -22.09 2.22
CA LEU A 68 -4.49 -20.79 2.02
C LEU A 68 -5.38 -19.83 1.21
N CYS A 69 -6.14 -20.35 0.26
CA CYS A 69 -7.13 -19.59 -0.53
C CYS A 69 -8.41 -19.21 0.22
N GLN A 70 -8.69 -19.80 1.39
CA GLN A 70 -9.71 -19.27 2.31
C GLN A 70 -9.27 -17.94 2.94
N GLY A 71 -7.99 -17.63 2.85
CA GLY A 71 -7.39 -16.39 3.27
C GLY A 71 -7.60 -15.21 2.32
N ARG A 72 -7.51 -13.99 2.86
CA ARG A 72 -7.71 -12.75 2.08
C ARG A 72 -6.69 -12.62 0.93
N GLY A 73 -7.20 -12.56 -0.31
CA GLY A 73 -6.43 -12.20 -1.51
C GLY A 73 -5.61 -13.32 -2.16
N TRP A 74 -5.56 -14.52 -1.57
CA TRP A 74 -4.83 -15.67 -2.13
C TRP A 74 -5.70 -16.50 -3.06
N VAL A 75 -5.19 -16.81 -4.24
CA VAL A 75 -5.88 -17.56 -5.29
C VAL A 75 -5.04 -18.77 -5.68
N ALA A 76 -5.70 -19.90 -5.93
CA ALA A 76 -5.03 -21.12 -6.37
C ALA A 76 -4.58 -20.95 -7.83
N VAL A 77 -3.34 -21.30 -8.13
CA VAL A 77 -2.87 -21.34 -9.52
C VAL A 77 -3.32 -22.65 -10.17
N PRO A 78 -4.15 -22.62 -11.23
CA PRO A 78 -4.68 -23.84 -11.84
C PRO A 78 -3.57 -24.81 -12.26
N GLY A 79 -3.75 -26.08 -11.93
CA GLY A 79 -2.79 -27.15 -12.25
C GLY A 79 -1.46 -27.08 -11.50
N ARG A 80 -1.32 -26.21 -10.49
CA ARG A 80 -0.09 -26.07 -9.69
C ARG A 80 -0.40 -26.06 -8.19
N ALA A 81 0.49 -26.65 -7.41
CA ALA A 81 0.46 -26.60 -5.94
C ALA A 81 1.00 -25.26 -5.40
N VAL A 82 0.50 -24.14 -5.94
CA VAL A 82 1.03 -22.79 -5.74
C VAL A 82 -0.15 -21.84 -5.51
N VAL A 83 0.05 -20.86 -4.64
CA VAL A 83 -0.93 -19.77 -4.42
C VAL A 83 -0.36 -18.44 -4.89
N ASP A 84 -1.23 -17.64 -5.50
CA ASP A 84 -0.95 -16.28 -5.94
C ASP A 84 -1.79 -15.31 -5.11
N TRP A 85 -1.15 -14.41 -4.39
CA TRP A 85 -1.81 -13.25 -3.83
C TRP A 85 -1.99 -12.22 -4.93
N HIS A 86 -3.23 -11.86 -5.20
CA HIS A 86 -3.59 -10.86 -6.19
C HIS A 86 -3.78 -9.53 -5.48
N GLY A 87 -2.98 -8.53 -5.85
CA GLY A 87 -3.18 -7.13 -5.50
C GLY A 87 -4.33 -6.53 -6.28
N SER A 88 -5.51 -7.11 -6.15
CA SER A 88 -6.75 -6.49 -6.60
C SER A 88 -6.94 -5.16 -5.86
N ASP A 89 -7.72 -4.26 -6.43
CA ASP A 89 -8.00 -2.96 -5.80
C ASP A 89 -8.59 -3.13 -4.40
N GLU A 90 -9.41 -4.16 -4.18
CA GLU A 90 -9.94 -4.50 -2.86
C GLU A 90 -8.87 -5.05 -1.91
N ALA A 91 -8.01 -5.96 -2.37
CA ALA A 91 -6.95 -6.53 -1.54
C ALA A 91 -5.91 -5.48 -1.15
N ILE A 92 -5.56 -4.57 -2.08
CA ILE A 92 -4.71 -3.42 -1.79
C ILE A 92 -5.44 -2.45 -0.86
N ALA A 93 -6.73 -2.16 -1.07
CA ALA A 93 -7.49 -1.29 -0.17
C ALA A 93 -7.60 -1.87 1.25
N GLN A 94 -7.83 -3.17 1.41
CA GLN A 94 -7.85 -3.84 2.72
C GLN A 94 -6.47 -3.85 3.38
N TRP A 95 -5.42 -4.13 2.60
CA TRP A 95 -4.04 -4.08 3.08
C TRP A 95 -3.65 -2.67 3.53
N LEU A 96 -3.89 -1.68 2.69
CA LEU A 96 -3.72 -0.28 3.04
C LEU A 96 -4.55 0.07 4.26
N THR A 97 -5.80 -0.37 4.38
CA THR A 97 -6.60 -0.13 5.58
C THR A 97 -5.95 -0.74 6.82
N ALA A 98 -5.35 -1.93 6.77
CA ALA A 98 -4.68 -2.55 7.91
C ALA A 98 -3.36 -1.82 8.28
N VAL A 99 -2.53 -1.48 7.28
CA VAL A 99 -1.32 -0.66 7.46
C VAL A 99 -1.69 0.71 8.02
N PHE A 100 -2.71 1.34 7.44
CA PHE A 100 -3.21 2.64 7.86
C PHE A 100 -3.91 2.60 9.19
N GLN A 101 -4.57 1.51 9.60
CA GLN A 101 -5.14 1.37 10.95
C GLN A 101 -4.04 1.30 12.01
N GLN A 102 -2.95 0.59 11.74
CA GLN A 102 -1.75 0.62 12.60
C GLN A 102 -1.08 2.01 12.60
N TRP A 103 -1.15 2.74 11.49
CA TRP A 103 -0.70 4.13 11.44
C TRP A 103 -1.70 5.11 12.06
N LEU A 104 -3.00 4.81 12.08
CA LEU A 104 -4.10 5.60 12.65
C LEU A 104 -4.11 5.56 14.19
N SER A 105 -3.48 4.55 14.81
CA SER A 105 -3.13 4.62 16.24
C SER A 105 -2.13 5.76 16.57
N LEU A 106 -1.52 6.38 15.55
CA LEU A 106 -0.94 7.72 15.61
C LEU A 106 -1.93 8.65 14.91
N GLU A 107 -2.98 9.09 15.61
CA GLU A 107 -4.13 9.75 14.99
C GLU A 107 -3.74 10.95 14.08
N PRO A 108 -4.32 11.05 12.86
CA PRO A 108 -4.25 12.23 11.99
C PRO A 108 -4.88 13.50 12.59
N ARG A 109 -5.47 13.41 13.78
CA ARG A 109 -6.14 14.54 14.46
C ARG A 109 -5.22 15.33 15.38
N ASN A 110 -3.93 14.97 15.49
CA ASN A 110 -3.00 15.67 16.38
C ASN A 110 -1.59 15.87 15.79
N LEU A 111 -1.46 16.20 14.50
CA LEU A 111 -0.22 16.86 14.04
C LEU A 111 0.10 18.10 14.88
N ALA A 112 -0.92 18.74 15.47
CA ALA A 112 -0.80 19.87 16.39
C ALA A 112 0.08 19.60 17.64
N GLY A 113 0.26 18.33 18.02
CA GLY A 113 1.11 17.94 19.16
C GLY A 113 2.46 17.35 18.77
N LEU A 114 2.71 17.14 17.47
CA LEU A 114 3.98 16.62 16.97
C LEU A 114 4.92 17.76 16.60
N ASP A 115 6.22 17.53 16.79
CA ASP A 115 7.24 18.40 16.23
C ASP A 115 7.02 18.54 14.70
N PRO A 116 7.08 19.76 14.13
CA PRO A 116 6.84 20.00 12.71
C PRO A 116 7.71 19.13 11.78
N ASN A 117 8.96 18.87 12.14
CA ASN A 117 9.86 18.06 11.31
C ASN A 117 9.48 16.58 11.38
N VAL A 118 9.04 16.11 12.55
CA VAL A 118 8.52 14.74 12.71
C VAL A 118 7.26 14.54 11.88
N ALA A 119 6.33 15.50 11.90
CA ALA A 119 5.11 15.46 11.10
C ALA A 119 5.39 15.42 9.60
N VAL A 120 6.32 16.25 9.12
CA VAL A 120 6.75 16.26 7.71
C VAL A 120 7.41 14.94 7.34
N HIS A 121 8.35 14.44 8.15
CA HIS A 121 9.05 13.18 7.90
C HIS A 121 8.09 11.98 7.85
N TYR A 122 7.16 11.92 8.81
CA TYR A 122 6.10 10.91 8.84
C TYR A 122 5.26 10.95 7.56
N THR A 123 4.78 12.14 7.19
CA THR A 123 3.91 12.32 6.01
C THR A 123 4.62 11.96 4.72
N ARG A 124 5.90 12.35 4.57
CA ARG A 124 6.74 11.97 3.43
C ARG A 124 6.92 10.46 3.31
N THR A 125 7.25 9.79 4.41
CA THR A 125 7.45 8.34 4.44
C THR A 125 6.18 7.61 4.02
N ARG A 126 5.04 8.07 4.53
CA ARG A 126 3.72 7.56 4.18
C ARG A 126 3.40 7.73 2.70
N TRP A 127 3.69 8.89 2.10
CA TRP A 127 3.49 9.08 0.67
C TRP A 127 4.49 8.29 -0.18
N GLN A 128 5.74 8.16 0.24
CA GLN A 128 6.74 7.36 -0.46
C GLN A 128 6.30 5.90 -0.59
N ASP A 129 5.78 5.29 0.48
CA ASP A 129 5.27 3.92 0.47
C ASP A 129 4.07 3.79 -0.49
N LEU A 130 3.14 4.77 -0.45
CA LEU A 130 1.99 4.83 -1.35
C LEU A 130 2.37 5.00 -2.82
N LEU A 131 3.36 5.82 -3.12
CA LEU A 131 3.85 6.05 -4.47
C LEU A 131 4.56 4.83 -5.04
N GLN A 132 5.30 4.09 -4.21
CA GLN A 132 5.89 2.83 -4.63
C GLN A 132 4.80 1.88 -5.15
N LEU A 133 3.71 1.71 -4.40
CA LEU A 133 2.59 0.86 -4.81
C LEU A 133 1.87 1.37 -6.04
N ALA A 134 1.66 2.69 -6.12
CA ALA A 134 1.00 3.31 -7.26
C ALA A 134 1.85 3.13 -8.54
N GLN A 135 3.18 3.26 -8.44
CA GLN A 135 4.10 2.97 -9.53
C GLN A 135 4.07 1.49 -9.93
N GLU A 136 4.05 0.60 -8.94
CA GLU A 136 3.95 -0.85 -9.16
C GLU A 136 2.63 -1.26 -9.83
N SER A 137 1.55 -0.54 -9.55
CA SER A 137 0.21 -0.75 -10.11
C SER A 137 -0.03 0.00 -11.43
N LYS A 138 1.00 0.70 -11.95
CA LYS A 138 0.92 1.56 -13.15
C LYS A 138 -0.16 2.67 -13.02
N LEU A 139 -0.39 3.14 -11.80
CA LEU A 139 -1.30 4.27 -11.54
C LEU A 139 -0.65 5.62 -11.87
N LEU A 140 0.68 5.71 -11.75
CA LEU A 140 1.44 6.92 -12.05
C LEU A 140 1.99 6.94 -13.49
N THR A 141 1.41 6.15 -14.40
CA THR A 141 1.84 6.12 -15.80
C THR A 141 1.29 7.33 -16.54
N PRO A 142 2.15 8.22 -17.09
CA PRO A 142 1.67 9.36 -17.86
C PRO A 142 1.00 8.94 -19.19
N PRO A 143 0.05 9.74 -19.70
CA PRO A 143 -0.45 10.97 -19.11
C PRO A 143 -1.38 10.70 -17.92
N ILE A 144 -1.26 11.51 -16.86
CA ILE A 144 -2.18 11.45 -15.73
C ILE A 144 -3.52 12.07 -16.15
N PRO A 145 -4.66 11.38 -15.99
CA PRO A 145 -5.96 11.87 -16.44
C PRO A 145 -6.56 12.88 -15.44
N TRP A 146 -5.98 14.08 -15.34
CA TRP A 146 -6.40 15.10 -14.38
C TRP A 146 -7.88 15.49 -14.47
N GLY A 147 -8.49 15.36 -15.65
CA GLY A 147 -9.92 15.59 -15.86
C GLY A 147 -10.84 14.60 -15.14
N ALA A 148 -10.30 13.51 -14.58
CA ALA A 148 -11.07 12.58 -13.74
C ALA A 148 -11.27 13.09 -12.30
N LEU A 149 -10.55 14.13 -11.87
CA LEU A 149 -10.75 14.73 -10.54
C LEU A 149 -12.14 15.32 -10.41
N THR A 150 -12.67 15.25 -9.21
CA THR A 150 -14.00 15.73 -8.83
C THR A 150 -13.89 16.94 -7.91
N VAL A 151 -15.00 17.62 -7.67
CA VAL A 151 -15.07 18.77 -6.74
C VAL A 151 -14.59 18.38 -5.34
N SER A 152 -14.77 17.12 -4.92
CA SER A 152 -14.30 16.68 -3.62
C SER A 152 -12.78 16.67 -3.50
N ASP A 153 -12.05 16.63 -4.62
CA ASP A 153 -10.59 16.61 -4.63
C ASP A 153 -9.97 18.03 -4.55
N TYR A 154 -10.80 19.07 -4.66
CA TYR A 154 -10.34 20.47 -4.74
C TYR A 154 -9.64 20.94 -3.47
N THR A 155 -9.97 20.38 -2.31
CA THR A 155 -9.32 20.73 -1.03
C THR A 155 -7.82 20.49 -1.09
N LEU A 156 -7.38 19.33 -1.61
CA LEU A 156 -5.95 19.04 -1.73
C LEU A 156 -5.31 19.85 -2.88
N VAL A 157 -6.02 20.03 -4.00
CA VAL A 157 -5.53 20.86 -5.11
C VAL A 157 -5.26 22.28 -4.65
N THR A 158 -6.17 22.88 -3.88
CA THR A 158 -6.01 24.24 -3.34
C THR A 158 -4.81 24.30 -2.40
N ALA A 159 -4.66 23.34 -1.47
CA ALA A 159 -3.51 23.31 -0.57
C ALA A 159 -2.16 23.16 -1.32
N LEU A 160 -2.14 22.40 -2.42
CA LEU A 160 -0.96 22.24 -3.28
C LEU A 160 -0.60 23.55 -4.00
N LEU A 161 -1.60 24.25 -4.55
CA LEU A 161 -1.41 25.54 -5.22
C LEU A 161 -0.94 26.60 -4.23
N ASP A 162 -1.62 26.72 -3.08
CA ASP A 162 -1.24 27.66 -2.02
C ASP A 162 0.19 27.43 -1.52
N PHE A 163 0.59 26.17 -1.35
CA PHE A 163 1.96 25.83 -0.95
C PHE A 163 2.97 26.18 -2.04
N SER A 164 2.66 25.87 -3.30
CA SER A 164 3.49 26.22 -4.45
C SER A 164 3.72 27.73 -4.54
N ASP A 165 2.67 28.54 -4.42
CA ASP A 165 2.76 30.00 -4.45
C ASP A 165 3.60 30.55 -3.29
N ARG A 166 3.44 29.99 -2.09
CA ARG A 166 4.29 30.34 -0.95
C ARG A 166 5.74 29.96 -1.17
N ARG A 167 6.03 28.83 -1.83
CA ARG A 167 7.40 28.40 -2.13
C ARG A 167 8.14 29.37 -3.06
N PHE A 168 7.41 30.00 -3.98
CA PHE A 168 7.98 31.03 -4.86
C PHE A 168 8.16 32.39 -4.19
N THR A 169 7.42 32.67 -3.12
CA THR A 169 7.48 33.95 -2.40
C THR A 169 8.24 33.88 -1.08
N GLN A 170 8.52 32.68 -0.57
CA GLN A 170 9.16 32.41 0.72
C GLN A 170 10.22 31.30 0.58
N PRO A 171 11.44 31.47 1.14
CA PRO A 171 12.52 30.49 1.02
C PRO A 171 12.20 29.12 1.67
N ASP A 172 11.38 29.11 2.72
CA ASP A 172 10.98 27.90 3.45
C ASP A 172 9.55 28.03 3.99
N PRO A 173 8.52 27.81 3.15
CA PRO A 173 7.14 27.93 3.58
C PRO A 173 6.75 26.81 4.57
N PRO A 174 5.81 27.07 5.50
CA PRO A 174 5.37 26.05 6.45
C PRO A 174 4.76 24.85 5.74
N ARG A 175 5.35 23.66 5.92
CA ARG A 175 4.92 22.39 5.31
C ARG A 175 3.77 21.70 6.04
N LEU A 176 3.55 22.03 7.31
CA LEU A 176 2.52 21.42 8.16
C LEU A 176 1.09 21.50 7.58
N PRO A 177 0.62 22.64 7.06
CA PRO A 177 -0.71 22.73 6.45
C PRO A 177 -0.87 21.78 5.26
N LEU A 178 0.15 21.66 4.40
CA LEU A 178 0.12 20.73 3.27
C LEU A 178 0.13 19.27 3.75
N CYS A 179 0.89 18.96 4.81
CA CYS A 179 0.88 17.63 5.41
C CYS A 179 -0.53 17.28 5.91
N GLN A 180 -1.14 18.15 6.71
CA GLN A 180 -2.48 17.94 7.25
C GLN A 180 -3.52 17.77 6.13
N ALA A 181 -3.54 18.68 5.15
CA ALA A 181 -4.45 18.61 4.01
C ALA A 181 -4.32 17.30 3.24
N SER A 182 -3.10 16.81 3.03
CA SER A 182 -2.86 15.55 2.32
C SER A 182 -3.31 14.31 3.10
N LEU A 183 -3.12 14.31 4.43
CA LEU A 183 -3.55 13.21 5.29
C LEU A 183 -5.08 13.16 5.40
N ASP A 184 -5.71 14.31 5.59
CA ASP A 184 -7.18 14.44 5.64
C ASP A 184 -7.81 14.04 4.31
N TYR A 185 -7.22 14.51 3.20
CA TYR A 185 -7.63 14.10 1.86
C TYR A 185 -7.56 12.58 1.70
N TYR A 186 -6.43 11.96 2.04
CA TYR A 186 -6.31 10.50 1.89
C TYR A 186 -7.29 9.71 2.77
N ALA A 187 -7.61 10.22 3.97
CA ALA A 187 -8.59 9.59 4.85
C ALA A 187 -10.01 9.60 4.24
N GLN A 188 -10.35 10.62 3.46
CA GLN A 188 -11.67 10.81 2.86
C GLN A 188 -11.76 10.23 1.44
N HIS A 189 -10.64 10.15 0.73
CA HIS A 189 -10.58 9.79 -0.69
C HIS A 189 -9.75 8.52 -0.88
N ARG A 190 -10.45 7.38 -1.03
CA ARG A 190 -9.81 6.13 -1.41
C ARG A 190 -9.24 6.26 -2.83
N ILE A 191 -7.95 6.00 -2.96
CA ILE A 191 -7.26 5.88 -4.25
C ILE A 191 -7.51 4.48 -4.83
N TRP A 192 -7.24 3.43 -4.04
CA TRP A 192 -7.51 2.05 -4.40
C TRP A 192 -8.99 1.71 -4.21
N GLY A 193 -9.55 0.97 -5.17
CA GLY A 193 -10.98 0.63 -5.21
C GLY A 193 -11.86 1.68 -5.89
N SER A 194 -11.27 2.77 -6.38
CA SER A 194 -11.97 3.77 -7.20
C SER A 194 -11.79 3.47 -8.71
N ASP A 195 -12.63 4.09 -9.54
CA ASP A 195 -12.48 4.02 -11.00
C ASP A 195 -11.04 4.38 -11.43
N ARG A 196 -10.48 3.63 -12.38
CA ARG A 196 -9.04 3.67 -12.67
C ARG A 196 -8.56 5.09 -13.03
N PRO A 197 -9.19 5.83 -13.96
CA PRO A 197 -8.88 7.23 -14.20
C PRO A 197 -8.83 8.09 -12.94
N LEU A 198 -9.84 7.98 -12.07
CA LEU A 198 -9.89 8.72 -10.81
C LEU A 198 -8.76 8.29 -9.87
N ALA A 199 -8.52 6.99 -9.71
CA ALA A 199 -7.41 6.46 -8.92
C ALA A 199 -6.06 7.00 -9.39
N GLN A 200 -5.83 7.06 -10.70
CA GLN A 200 -4.61 7.61 -11.30
C GLN A 200 -4.45 9.10 -11.00
N ALA A 201 -5.52 9.88 -11.17
CA ALA A 201 -5.49 11.31 -10.89
C ALA A 201 -5.22 11.61 -9.41
N ARG A 202 -5.88 10.87 -8.50
CA ARG A 202 -5.66 11.01 -7.05
C ARG A 202 -4.26 10.56 -6.62
N ALA A 203 -3.73 9.49 -7.21
CA ALA A 203 -2.34 9.09 -7.00
C ALA A 203 -1.37 10.19 -7.49
N GLY A 204 -1.68 10.85 -8.60
CA GLY A 204 -0.96 12.03 -9.10
C GLY A 204 -0.94 13.17 -8.09
N LEU A 205 -2.06 13.46 -7.41
CA LEU A 205 -2.09 14.49 -6.36
C LEU A 205 -1.16 14.15 -5.19
N ILE A 206 -1.17 12.89 -4.72
CA ILE A 206 -0.24 12.43 -3.67
C ILE A 206 1.22 12.52 -4.13
N ALA A 207 1.50 12.25 -5.41
CA ALA A 207 2.83 12.39 -5.97
C ALA A 207 3.32 13.85 -5.93
N LEU A 208 2.45 14.80 -6.29
CA LEU A 208 2.74 16.23 -6.18
C LEU A 208 2.97 16.66 -4.73
N THR A 209 2.14 16.19 -3.79
CA THR A 209 2.35 16.45 -2.36
C THR A 209 3.72 15.95 -1.90
N HIS A 210 4.06 14.70 -2.22
CA HIS A 210 5.35 14.13 -1.83
C HIS A 210 6.54 14.91 -2.41
N TYR A 211 6.44 15.34 -3.67
CA TYR A 211 7.43 16.17 -4.32
C TYR A 211 7.66 17.46 -3.51
N TRP A 212 6.60 18.22 -3.23
CA TRP A 212 6.68 19.49 -2.51
C TRP A 212 7.19 19.35 -1.07
N LEU A 213 6.88 18.23 -0.40
CA LEU A 213 7.42 17.97 0.93
C LEU A 213 8.91 17.57 0.92
N THR A 214 9.46 17.20 -0.25
CA THR A 214 10.84 16.73 -0.39
C THR A 214 11.82 17.84 -0.77
N ILE A 215 11.35 18.90 -1.42
CA ILE A 215 12.15 20.06 -1.87
C ILE A 215 11.99 21.30 -0.97
#